data_AF-A0A2D8AC54-F1
#
_entry.id   AF-A0A2D8AC54-F1
#
_cell.length_a   1.000
_cell.length_b   1.000
_cell.length_c   1.000
_cell.angle_alpha   90.00
_cell.angle_beta   90.00
_cell.angle_gamma   90.00
#
_symmetry.space_group_name_H-M   'P 1'
#
loop_
_entity.id
_entity.type
_entity.pdbx_description
1 polymer ?
#
loop_
_entity_poly.entity_id
_entity_poly.type
_entity_poly.pdbx_seq_one_letter_code
_entity_poly.pdbx_strand_id
1 'polypeptide(L)'
;NNTTFFGDDLNLGEFNEPDGFPNFFGTSAAAPNAAAVAALLMQAGGDSMTPDLLADVMTSTATDIVGERAAVGWDPVTGAGLIDAQAAYDDLYERLGGDVIAGDLKPKVLSGKSSSGSTLWLLLLTPALVLLRQRKRKRA
;
A
#
# COMPACT_ATOMS: atom_id res chain seq x y z
N ASN A 1 -12.22 19.80 -6.47
CA ASN A 1 -13.18 19.58 -5.36
C ASN A 1 -14.50 19.96 -5.94
N ASN A 2 -15.46 19.05 -5.98
CA ASN A 2 -16.27 18.76 -7.13
C ASN A 2 -17.21 17.66 -6.65
N THR A 3 -18.35 17.84 -5.93
CA THR A 3 -18.78 17.01 -4.76
C THR A 3 -20.11 16.17 -4.73
N THR A 4 -20.75 15.82 -5.85
CA THR A 4 -22.22 15.49 -5.87
C THR A 4 -22.66 14.06 -6.26
N PHE A 5 -23.32 13.33 -5.34
CA PHE A 5 -23.97 12.03 -5.64
C PHE A 5 -25.14 12.12 -6.64
N PHE A 6 -25.74 13.30 -6.82
CA PHE A 6 -27.07 13.45 -7.41
C PHE A 6 -27.06 13.92 -8.86
N GLY A 7 -25.91 13.91 -9.53
CA GLY A 7 -25.83 14.17 -10.97
C GLY A 7 -26.03 15.63 -11.38
N ASP A 8 -26.16 16.55 -10.42
CA ASP A 8 -26.26 17.99 -10.66
C ASP A 8 -25.21 18.75 -9.83
N ASP A 9 -24.61 19.77 -10.44
CA ASP A 9 -23.61 20.65 -9.82
C ASP A 9 -24.25 21.50 -8.71
N LEU A 10 -23.63 21.53 -7.53
CA LEU A 10 -24.06 22.38 -6.42
C LEU A 10 -23.41 23.76 -6.51
N ASN A 11 -24.18 24.78 -6.90
CA ASN A 11 -23.69 26.16 -6.99
C ASN A 11 -23.76 26.87 -5.62
N LEU A 12 -22.74 26.66 -4.78
CA LEU A 12 -22.63 27.21 -3.42
C LEU A 12 -21.59 28.34 -3.30
N GLY A 13 -21.45 29.20 -4.31
CA GLY A 13 -20.63 30.42 -4.20
C GLY A 13 -19.12 30.18 -4.27
N GLU A 14 -18.35 30.52 -3.24
CA GLU A 14 -16.87 30.38 -3.22
C GLU A 14 -16.40 28.91 -3.30
N PHE A 15 -17.32 27.96 -3.08
CA PHE A 15 -17.13 26.52 -3.21
C PHE A 15 -17.55 25.99 -4.60
N ASN A 16 -17.58 26.84 -5.63
CA ASN A 16 -17.99 26.47 -6.98
C ASN A 16 -16.84 25.78 -7.75
N GLU A 17 -17.20 24.77 -8.55
CA GLU A 17 -16.30 23.70 -8.98
C GLU A 17 -16.35 23.67 -10.53
N PRO A 18 -15.42 24.35 -11.23
CA PRO A 18 -15.56 24.65 -12.66
C PRO A 18 -15.23 23.48 -13.60
N ASP A 19 -14.94 22.28 -13.07
CA ASP A 19 -14.52 21.10 -13.82
C ASP A 19 -15.63 20.07 -14.07
N GLY A 20 -16.81 20.22 -13.47
CA GLY A 20 -18.05 19.52 -13.88
C GLY A 20 -18.16 18.05 -13.49
N PHE A 21 -17.48 17.61 -12.43
CA PHE A 21 -17.59 16.28 -11.83
C PHE A 21 -18.23 16.35 -10.39
N PRO A 22 -18.42 15.19 -9.73
CA PRO A 22 -18.84 15.11 -8.32
C PRO A 22 -17.88 14.32 -7.36
N ASN A 23 -17.89 14.54 -6.03
CA ASN A 23 -16.78 14.30 -5.02
C ASN A 23 -17.19 14.51 -3.56
N PHE A 24 -18.25 13.88 -3.12
CA PHE A 24 -18.56 13.54 -1.72
C PHE A 24 -17.72 14.20 -0.58
N PHE A 25 -18.34 15.09 0.21
CA PHE A 25 -17.81 15.59 1.48
C PHE A 25 -18.44 14.81 2.65
N GLY A 26 -17.72 14.74 3.78
CA GLY A 26 -18.20 14.13 5.02
C GLY A 26 -17.77 12.68 5.23
N THR A 27 -18.15 12.10 6.37
CA THR A 27 -17.77 10.74 6.77
C THR A 27 -18.21 9.68 5.77
N SER A 28 -19.27 9.95 5.00
CA SER A 28 -19.74 9.11 3.90
C SER A 28 -18.72 8.93 2.78
N ALA A 29 -17.80 9.87 2.56
CA ALA A 29 -16.72 9.75 1.58
C ALA A 29 -15.49 9.01 2.16
N ALA A 30 -15.28 9.10 3.48
CA ALA A 30 -14.22 8.36 4.17
C ALA A 30 -14.53 6.86 4.25
N ALA A 31 -15.81 6.49 4.44
CA ALA A 31 -16.24 5.10 4.55
C ALA A 31 -15.88 4.21 3.34
N PRO A 32 -16.17 4.57 2.08
CA PRO A 32 -15.79 3.76 0.93
C PRO A 32 -14.27 3.68 0.74
N ASN A 33 -13.51 4.73 1.11
CA ASN A 33 -12.04 4.68 1.07
C ASN A 33 -11.49 3.66 2.08
N ALA A 34 -11.97 3.70 3.32
CA ALA A 34 -11.59 2.72 4.34
C ALA A 34 -11.97 1.29 3.92
N ALA A 35 -13.17 1.11 3.33
CA ALA A 35 -13.63 -0.18 2.84
C ALA A 35 -12.78 -0.72 1.67
N ALA A 36 -12.32 0.15 0.77
CA ALA A 36 -11.43 -0.24 -0.33
C ALA A 36 -10.08 -0.74 0.19
N VAL A 37 -9.46 -0.04 1.16
CA VAL A 37 -8.22 -0.50 1.80
C VAL A 37 -8.45 -1.83 2.51
N ALA A 38 -9.54 -1.96 3.27
CA ALA A 38 -9.89 -3.21 3.94
C ALA A 38 -10.01 -4.39 2.97
N ALA A 39 -10.68 -4.20 1.83
CA ALA A 39 -10.82 -5.23 0.80
C ALA A 39 -9.47 -5.69 0.22
N LEU A 40 -8.54 -4.74 -0.03
CA LEU A 40 -7.20 -5.07 -0.51
C LEU A 40 -6.39 -5.84 0.53
N LEU A 41 -6.47 -5.46 1.80
CA LEU A 41 -5.81 -6.18 2.90
C LEU A 41 -6.41 -7.59 3.07
N MET A 42 -7.73 -7.74 2.96
CA MET A 42 -8.38 -9.05 2.98
C MET A 42 -7.90 -9.94 1.84
N GLN A 43 -7.76 -9.39 0.63
CA GLN A 43 -7.20 -10.11 -0.50
C GLN A 43 -5.74 -10.52 -0.25
N ALA A 44 -4.94 -9.64 0.35
CA ALA A 44 -3.54 -9.91 0.67
C ALA A 44 -3.37 -10.97 1.77
N GLY A 45 -4.21 -10.94 2.80
CA GLY A 45 -4.15 -11.89 3.93
C GLY A 45 -4.77 -13.25 3.64
N GLY A 46 -5.63 -13.37 2.63
CA GLY A 46 -6.29 -14.61 2.22
C GLY A 46 -6.98 -15.32 3.39
N ASP A 47 -6.82 -16.64 3.47
CA ASP A 47 -7.41 -17.48 4.52
C ASP A 47 -6.89 -17.17 5.93
N SER A 48 -5.76 -16.45 6.04
CA SER A 48 -5.19 -16.04 7.33
C SER A 48 -5.79 -14.73 7.84
N MET A 49 -6.61 -14.04 7.04
CA MET A 49 -7.23 -12.79 7.45
C MET A 49 -8.45 -13.05 8.35
N THR A 50 -8.44 -12.42 9.53
CA THR A 50 -9.58 -12.38 10.45
C THR A 50 -10.07 -10.94 10.62
N PRO A 51 -11.34 -10.71 11.02
CA PRO A 51 -11.83 -9.37 11.29
C PRO A 51 -11.00 -8.62 12.35
N ASP A 52 -10.54 -9.33 13.39
CA ASP A 52 -9.72 -8.75 14.44
C ASP A 52 -8.34 -8.36 13.92
N LEU A 53 -7.69 -9.22 13.11
CA LEU A 53 -6.40 -8.89 12.49
C LEU A 53 -6.53 -7.70 11.55
N LEU A 54 -7.59 -7.66 10.74
CA LEU A 54 -7.87 -6.54 9.84
C LEU A 54 -8.05 -5.23 10.60
N ALA A 55 -8.86 -5.23 11.66
CA ALA A 55 -9.09 -4.06 12.49
C ALA A 55 -7.80 -3.60 13.18
N ASP A 56 -7.03 -4.54 13.72
CA ASP A 56 -5.78 -4.24 14.44
C ASP A 56 -4.70 -3.68 13.49
N VAL A 57 -4.49 -4.29 12.33
CA VAL A 57 -3.55 -3.77 11.32
C VAL A 57 -3.96 -2.37 10.88
N MET A 58 -5.24 -2.16 10.51
CA MET A 58 -5.70 -0.85 10.03
C MET A 58 -5.62 0.26 11.10
N THR A 59 -5.77 -0.08 12.37
CA THR A 59 -5.75 0.90 13.46
C THR A 59 -4.36 1.14 14.01
N SER A 60 -3.54 0.10 14.17
CA SER A 60 -2.18 0.23 14.71
C SER A 60 -1.20 0.90 13.74
N THR A 61 -1.45 0.85 12.43
CA THR A 61 -0.63 1.51 11.41
C THR A 61 -1.20 2.84 10.93
N ALA A 62 -2.31 3.30 11.51
CA ALA A 62 -2.87 4.60 11.16
C ALA A 62 -1.89 5.72 11.54
N THR A 63 -1.77 6.72 10.67
CA THR A 63 -1.00 7.93 10.96
C THR A 63 -1.80 8.80 11.91
N ASP A 64 -1.28 8.97 13.13
CA ASP A 64 -1.87 9.82 14.16
C ASP A 64 -2.09 11.26 13.65
N ILE A 65 -3.29 11.80 13.88
CA ILE A 65 -3.66 13.15 13.47
C ILE A 65 -3.70 14.02 14.71
N VAL A 66 -2.79 14.99 14.79
CA VAL A 66 -2.72 15.95 15.88
C VAL A 66 -3.15 17.35 15.43
N GLY A 67 -3.89 18.07 16.27
CA GLY A 67 -4.35 19.42 15.93
C GLY A 67 -5.16 20.09 17.05
N GLU A 68 -5.81 21.21 16.75
CA GLU A 68 -6.57 21.98 17.75
C GLU A 68 -7.69 21.17 18.44
N ARG A 69 -8.20 20.13 17.75
CA ARG A 69 -9.29 19.28 18.22
C ARG A 69 -8.89 17.80 18.41
N ALA A 70 -7.62 17.44 18.17
CA ALA A 70 -7.14 16.06 18.20
C ALA A 70 -5.86 15.96 19.03
N ALA A 71 -5.76 14.91 19.84
CA ALA A 71 -4.66 14.68 20.77
C ALA A 71 -3.67 13.66 20.20
N VAL A 72 -2.50 13.51 20.82
CA VAL A 72 -1.56 12.44 20.46
C VAL A 72 -2.17 11.07 20.81
N GLY A 73 -2.13 10.15 19.87
CA GLY A 73 -2.70 8.81 20.01
C GLY A 73 -4.21 8.79 19.82
N TRP A 74 -4.88 7.76 20.34
CA TRP A 74 -6.31 7.61 20.10
C TRP A 74 -7.11 8.78 20.68
N ASP A 75 -8.02 9.33 19.86
CA ASP A 75 -8.89 10.43 20.26
C ASP A 75 -10.32 10.27 19.67
N PRO A 76 -11.36 10.89 20.27
CA PRO A 76 -12.74 10.72 19.83
C PRO A 76 -13.10 11.47 18.54
N VAL A 77 -12.22 12.30 18.00
CA VAL A 77 -12.40 13.07 16.76
C VAL A 77 -11.81 12.34 15.57
N THR A 78 -10.62 11.76 15.70
CA THR A 78 -9.91 11.09 14.59
C THR A 78 -9.71 9.58 14.77
N GLY A 79 -10.07 9.04 15.94
CA GLY A 79 -9.89 7.63 16.25
C GLY A 79 -8.40 7.30 16.38
N ALA A 80 -7.93 6.31 15.63
CA ALA A 80 -6.51 5.99 15.55
C ALA A 80 -5.74 6.89 14.56
N GLY A 81 -6.44 7.74 13.80
CA GLY A 81 -5.86 8.64 12.81
C GLY A 81 -6.17 8.25 11.36
N LEU A 82 -5.34 8.72 10.42
CA LEU A 82 -5.48 8.49 8.99
C LEU A 82 -5.04 7.07 8.62
N ILE A 83 -5.90 6.30 7.97
CA ILE A 83 -5.55 4.97 7.44
C ILE A 83 -4.38 5.11 6.45
N ASP A 84 -3.28 4.41 6.73
CA ASP A 84 -2.16 4.24 5.82
C ASP A 84 -2.19 2.81 5.25
N ALA A 85 -2.60 2.70 3.99
CA ALA A 85 -2.74 1.41 3.31
C ALA A 85 -1.40 0.68 3.11
N GLN A 86 -0.31 1.42 2.90
CA GLN A 86 1.01 0.84 2.68
C GLN A 86 1.56 0.31 4.00
N ALA A 87 1.52 1.13 5.06
CA ALA A 87 1.97 0.70 6.38
C ALA A 87 1.16 -0.50 6.88
N ALA A 88 -0.16 -0.51 6.65
CA ALA A 88 -1.03 -1.64 6.95
C ALA A 88 -0.63 -2.91 6.19
N TYR A 89 -0.32 -2.80 4.90
CA TYR A 89 0.12 -3.95 4.11
C TYR A 89 1.48 -4.49 4.61
N ASP A 90 2.42 -3.60 4.93
CA ASP A 90 3.75 -3.99 5.40
C ASP A 90 3.67 -4.67 6.79
N ASP A 91 2.87 -4.14 7.71
CA ASP A 91 2.63 -4.76 9.03
C ASP A 91 1.91 -6.12 8.91
N LEU A 92 0.87 -6.20 8.07
CA LEU A 92 0.25 -7.48 7.73
C LEU A 92 1.29 -8.46 7.15
N TYR A 93 2.21 -7.94 6.35
CA TYR A 93 3.22 -8.76 5.68
C TYR A 93 4.20 -9.39 6.66
N GLU A 94 4.65 -8.59 7.63
CA GLU A 94 5.51 -9.04 8.72
C GLU A 94 4.79 -10.05 9.64
N ARG A 95 3.54 -9.76 10.02
CA ARG A 95 2.75 -10.62 10.93
C ARG A 95 2.45 -12.00 10.36
N LEU A 96 2.16 -12.08 9.07
CA LEU A 96 1.90 -13.34 8.38
C LEU A 96 3.18 -14.03 7.92
N GLY A 97 4.36 -13.51 8.25
CA GLY A 97 5.65 -14.17 8.02
C GLY A 97 6.21 -14.05 6.60
N GLY A 98 5.74 -13.08 5.81
CA GLY A 98 6.27 -12.64 4.50
C GLY A 98 6.27 -13.64 3.33
N ASP A 99 6.48 -14.92 3.59
CA ASP A 99 6.53 -15.97 2.59
C ASP A 99 5.15 -16.60 2.29
N VAL A 100 4.15 -16.37 3.16
CA VAL A 100 2.83 -17.03 3.09
C VAL A 100 1.83 -16.27 2.20
N ILE A 101 1.98 -14.96 2.10
CA ILE A 101 1.10 -13.99 1.40
C ILE A 101 1.60 -13.57 0.03
N ALA A 102 2.88 -13.81 -0.25
CA ALA A 102 3.48 -13.53 -1.54
C ALA A 102 3.32 -14.72 -2.52
N GLY A 103 2.52 -15.73 -2.18
CA GLY A 103 2.29 -16.92 -3.02
C GLY A 103 1.79 -16.61 -4.43
N ASP A 104 1.02 -15.53 -4.60
CA ASP A 104 0.36 -15.21 -5.89
C ASP A 104 0.71 -13.81 -6.46
N LEU A 105 1.60 -13.07 -5.80
CA LEU A 105 2.02 -11.72 -6.23
C LEU A 105 3.55 -11.50 -6.18
N LYS A 106 4.38 -12.55 -6.35
CA LYS A 106 5.81 -12.33 -6.62
C LYS A 106 6.00 -12.01 -8.11
N PRO A 107 6.44 -10.81 -8.53
CA PRO A 107 7.22 -10.73 -9.77
C PRO A 107 8.41 -11.68 -9.57
N LYS A 108 8.64 -12.56 -10.55
CA LYS A 108 9.66 -13.62 -10.50
C LYS A 108 11.06 -13.03 -10.44
N VAL A 109 11.46 -12.52 -9.27
CA VAL A 109 12.84 -12.13 -8.98
C VAL A 109 13.57 -13.41 -8.60
N LEU A 110 14.45 -13.85 -9.50
CA LEU A 110 15.25 -15.04 -9.34
C LEU A 110 16.17 -14.88 -8.12
N SER A 111 15.87 -15.69 -7.10
CA SER A 111 16.74 -16.21 -6.04
C SER A 111 18.16 -15.62 -5.94
N GLY A 112 18.41 -14.94 -4.83
CA GLY A 112 19.75 -14.63 -4.35
C GLY A 112 19.69 -14.18 -2.89
N LYS A 113 19.97 -15.10 -1.97
CA LYS A 113 20.17 -14.82 -0.54
C LYS A 113 21.33 -13.81 -0.42
N SER A 114 21.07 -12.57 -0.02
CA SER A 114 22.14 -11.63 0.33
C SER A 114 21.78 -10.84 1.57
N SER A 115 22.32 -11.31 2.69
CA SER A 115 22.69 -10.49 3.82
C SER A 115 23.47 -9.26 3.36
N SER A 116 23.12 -8.10 3.91
CA SER A 116 23.97 -6.90 4.04
C SER A 116 24.49 -6.24 2.76
N GLY A 117 24.22 -4.94 2.63
CA GLY A 117 25.04 -4.05 1.81
C GLY A 117 24.34 -3.48 0.57
N SER A 118 23.91 -2.24 0.72
CA SER A 118 23.87 -1.20 -0.31
C SER A 118 24.58 -1.50 -1.65
N THR A 119 23.86 -1.51 -2.77
CA THR A 119 24.43 -1.16 -4.09
C THR A 119 23.32 -0.75 -5.08
N LEU A 120 23.01 0.55 -5.11
CA LEU A 120 22.85 1.24 -6.40
C LEU A 120 24.18 1.10 -7.17
N TRP A 121 24.12 1.06 -8.50
CA TRP A 121 25.24 0.91 -9.46
C TRP A 121 25.67 -0.52 -9.80
N LEU A 122 25.00 -1.18 -10.77
CA LEU A 122 25.65 -2.15 -11.68
C LEU A 122 24.77 -2.58 -12.88
N LEU A 123 24.17 -1.61 -13.60
CA LEU A 123 23.33 -1.89 -14.78
C LEU A 123 24.02 -1.64 -16.14
N LEU A 124 25.35 -1.76 -16.27
CA LEU A 124 26.02 -1.42 -17.55
C LEU A 124 27.25 -2.25 -17.97
N LEU A 125 27.34 -3.58 -17.77
CA LEU A 125 28.50 -4.31 -18.38
C LEU A 125 28.38 -5.82 -18.70
N THR A 126 27.19 -6.36 -18.95
CA THR A 126 27.00 -7.76 -19.38
C THR A 126 26.74 -7.90 -20.88
N PRO A 127 27.76 -7.71 -21.74
CA PRO A 127 27.86 -8.63 -22.87
C PRO A 127 29.25 -9.28 -23.03
N ALA A 128 30.25 -8.96 -22.21
CA ALA A 128 31.62 -9.45 -22.44
C ALA A 128 31.93 -10.86 -21.89
N LEU A 129 31.13 -11.42 -20.97
CA LEU A 129 31.49 -12.66 -20.27
C LEU A 129 30.92 -13.96 -20.88
N VAL A 130 30.01 -13.86 -21.86
CA VAL A 130 29.37 -15.03 -22.49
C VAL A 130 30.28 -15.74 -23.50
N LEU A 131 31.36 -15.11 -23.97
CA LEU A 131 32.22 -15.68 -25.02
C LEU A 131 33.45 -16.47 -24.53
N LEU A 132 33.74 -16.54 -23.22
CA LEU A 132 34.92 -17.29 -22.73
C LEU A 132 34.64 -18.73 -22.27
N ARG A 133 33.38 -19.20 -22.26
CA ARG A 133 33.04 -20.54 -21.72
C ARG A 133 32.97 -21.68 -22.75
N GLN A 134 33.41 -21.47 -23.99
CA GLN A 134 33.40 -22.51 -25.04
C GLN A 134 34.79 -23.03 -25.46
N ARG A 135 35.89 -22.63 -24.80
CA ARG A 135 37.25 -23.02 -25.23
C ARG A 135 37.99 -24.01 -24.32
N LYS A 136 37.29 -24.81 -23.50
CA LYS A 136 37.93 -25.86 -22.66
C LYS A 136 37.22 -27.23 -22.66
N ARG A 137 36.54 -27.62 -23.75
CA ARG A 137 36.01 -29.00 -23.90
C ARG A 137 36.35 -29.67 -25.25
N LYS A 138 37.55 -29.40 -25.79
CA LYS A 138 38.17 -30.25 -26.82
C LYS A 138 39.69 -30.26 -26.62
N ARG A 139 40.20 -31.27 -25.90
CA ARG A 139 41.56 -31.86 -25.98
C ARG A 139 41.79 -32.72 -24.73
N ALA A 140 41.50 -34.01 -24.85
CA ALA A 140 42.17 -35.18 -24.25
C ALA A 140 41.29 -36.39 -24.59
#